data_AF-A0A2P6VZA4-F1
#
_entry.id   AF-A0A2P6VZA4-F1
#
_cell.length_a   1.000
_cell.length_b   1.000
_cell.length_c   1.000
_cell.angle_alpha   90.00
_cell.angle_beta   90.00
_cell.angle_gamma   90.00
#
_symmetry.space_group_name_H-M   'P 1'
#
loop_
_entity.id
_entity.type
_entity.pdbx_description
1 polymer ?
#
loop_
_entity_poly.entity_id
_entity_poly.type
_entity_poly.pdbx_seq_one_letter_code
_entity_poly.pdbx_strand_id
1 'polypeptide(L)'
;MDEVSARLPLALAVLVLAAPLAGCIGTTRDDTVQAQNATDNVTEPEPTVGNPAEVYVAGTNASSALGNATGELPVGIGLPVPGPLFEPTIGVTSEGTLFVSNTGRGELTEEDPPPDTEYSSILRSTDDGETWEDVTGSVGPVSVPPETGDPYVYVDEETDRVYNLDMIGLNCNWVRFSDDAGDSWVNNPAGCGQPPVLDHPTIFAGDPTTLETTAYENVVYLCVNRVADSACATSLDGGVTWSPFRTVYPGAEADGSFCGGLHAHGTTGPEGTAYLPKGQCGTPTLAISQDNGLTWETVEITTEVPSVGHEVAIATDDQANVFAHWIGEDLHAYLAYSEDQGRTWSEPVDVTPPDVELTSHPTIAAGANGSVALAYVGTETAASGYGEVSANATWNGYITTVLDARTAEPTVTTVTANDPDNPLARGECGGTRCRAANDAGIGDFIDVTIDDDGRPWAAFVDVCLETCEQTGESVREEGIGFVGTLTEGSALVGDGALEPLDAEPPNATES
;
A
#
# COMPACT_ATOMS: atom_id res chain seq x y z
N MET A 1 -7.04 -31.10 56.82
CA MET A 1 -6.34 -32.30 56.35
C MET A 1 -6.85 -32.57 54.95
N ASP A 2 -5.95 -32.24 54.02
CA ASP A 2 -5.77 -32.74 52.67
C ASP A 2 -6.62 -32.18 51.52
N GLU A 3 -5.92 -31.25 50.84
CA GLU A 3 -6.04 -30.77 49.48
C GLU A 3 -6.06 -31.91 48.44
N VAL A 4 -6.88 -31.77 47.40
CA VAL A 4 -6.58 -32.29 46.06
C VAL A 4 -6.87 -31.15 45.08
N SER A 5 -5.81 -30.42 44.72
CA SER A 5 -5.80 -29.35 43.73
C SER A 5 -5.76 -29.97 42.33
N ALA A 6 -6.75 -29.60 41.51
CA ALA A 6 -6.75 -29.81 40.07
C ALA A 6 -5.59 -29.00 39.44
N ARG A 7 -4.56 -29.71 38.97
CA ARG A 7 -3.53 -29.15 38.09
C ARG A 7 -3.60 -29.89 36.76
N LEU A 8 -3.77 -29.11 35.68
CA LEU A 8 -3.98 -29.40 34.24
C LEU A 8 -5.43 -29.12 33.85
N PRO A 9 -5.74 -28.06 33.07
CA PRO A 9 -4.98 -27.50 31.96
C PRO A 9 -4.93 -25.95 31.97
N LEU A 10 -3.77 -25.36 32.28
CA LEU A 10 -3.52 -23.93 32.01
C LEU A 10 -2.25 -23.71 31.17
N ALA A 11 -1.39 -24.73 31.07
CA ALA A 11 -0.14 -24.65 30.33
C ALA A 11 -0.28 -24.82 28.81
N LEU A 12 -1.44 -25.30 28.32
CA LEU A 12 -1.67 -25.49 26.87
C LEU A 12 -2.36 -24.29 26.20
N ALA A 13 -2.99 -23.40 26.97
CA ALA A 13 -3.62 -22.19 26.44
C ALA A 13 -2.64 -21.01 26.28
N VAL A 14 -1.49 -21.05 26.96
CA VAL A 14 -0.49 -19.96 26.92
C VAL A 14 0.53 -20.15 25.79
N LEU A 15 0.66 -21.36 25.23
CA LEU A 15 1.65 -21.65 24.18
C LEU A 15 1.15 -21.44 22.75
N VAL A 16 -0.13 -21.11 22.55
CA VAL A 16 -0.72 -20.84 21.22
C VAL A 16 -0.87 -19.32 20.96
N LEU A 17 -0.52 -18.48 21.93
CA LEU A 17 -0.56 -17.01 21.82
C LEU A 17 0.79 -16.39 21.41
N ALA A 18 1.78 -17.19 21.03
CA ALA A 18 3.08 -16.73 20.57
C ALA A 18 3.28 -17.15 19.10
N ALA A 19 2.96 -16.22 18.20
CA ALA A 19 2.99 -16.24 16.72
C ALA A 19 1.69 -16.76 16.02
N PRO A 20 1.08 -15.99 15.08
CA PRO A 20 1.60 -14.80 14.39
C PRO A 20 1.02 -13.50 15.00
N LEU A 21 1.78 -12.86 15.89
CA LEU A 21 1.61 -11.46 16.29
C LEU A 21 2.73 -10.61 15.66
N ALA A 22 3.39 -11.13 14.63
CA ALA A 22 4.56 -10.52 14.03
C ALA A 22 4.27 -9.17 13.33
N GLY A 23 2.99 -8.79 13.17
CA GLY A 23 2.58 -7.46 12.68
C GLY A 23 2.16 -6.43 13.73
N CYS A 24 1.82 -6.80 14.99
CA CYS A 24 0.91 -5.94 15.78
C CYS A 24 1.36 -5.55 17.21
N ILE A 25 2.64 -5.64 17.57
CA ILE A 25 3.10 -5.15 18.88
C ILE A 25 4.45 -4.46 18.73
N GLY A 26 4.44 -3.12 18.64
CA GLY A 26 5.61 -2.32 18.96
C GLY A 26 6.13 -2.77 20.33
N THR A 27 7.30 -3.39 20.36
CA THR A 27 7.91 -3.80 21.62
C THR A 27 8.19 -2.53 22.42
N THR A 28 7.89 -2.55 23.72
CA THR A 28 8.36 -1.48 24.61
C THR A 28 9.88 -1.38 24.45
N ARG A 29 10.34 -0.25 23.89
CA ARG A 29 11.74 0.13 23.72
C ARG A 29 12.51 -0.22 25.01
N ASP A 30 13.48 -1.12 24.91
CA ASP A 30 14.53 -1.18 25.91
C ASP A 30 15.38 0.07 25.64
N ASP A 31 15.43 1.02 26.59
CA ASP A 31 16.10 2.33 26.50
C ASP A 31 17.64 2.25 26.32
N THR A 32 18.15 1.12 25.82
CA THR A 32 19.57 0.86 25.58
C THR A 32 19.98 0.90 24.11
N VAL A 33 19.05 1.17 23.19
CA VAL A 33 19.41 1.49 21.80
C VAL A 33 20.13 2.84 21.81
N GLN A 34 21.43 2.80 21.55
CA GLN A 34 22.19 4.00 21.25
C GLN A 34 21.55 4.62 20.01
N ALA A 35 20.92 5.80 20.14
CA ALA A 35 20.62 6.64 18.99
C ALA A 35 21.91 6.73 18.17
N GLN A 36 21.91 6.13 16.98
CA GLN A 36 23.03 6.31 16.07
C GLN A 36 22.91 7.74 15.56
N ASN A 37 23.83 8.60 15.97
CA ASN A 37 24.05 9.91 15.35
C ASN A 37 24.44 9.68 13.88
N ALA A 38 23.46 9.52 12.99
CA ALA A 38 23.67 9.67 11.56
C ALA A 38 23.56 11.17 11.24
N THR A 39 24.70 11.85 11.21
CA THR A 39 24.83 13.18 10.61
C THR A 39 24.82 13.02 9.09
N ASP A 40 23.66 12.71 8.52
CA ASP A 40 23.50 12.74 7.06
C ASP A 40 23.09 14.16 6.71
N ASN A 41 23.97 14.87 6.00
CA ASN A 41 23.52 16.03 5.23
C ASN A 41 22.66 15.46 4.11
N VAL A 42 21.35 15.33 4.33
CA VAL A 42 20.40 15.06 3.25
C VAL A 42 20.44 16.29 2.36
N THR A 43 21.27 16.25 1.31
CA THR A 43 21.06 17.12 0.16
C THR A 43 19.64 16.86 -0.33
N GLU A 44 18.94 17.93 -0.75
CA GLU A 44 17.63 17.80 -1.40
C GLU A 44 17.69 16.61 -2.37
N PRO A 45 16.88 15.56 -2.14
CA PRO A 45 16.94 14.39 -3.00
C PRO A 45 16.59 14.83 -4.42
N GLU A 46 17.34 14.31 -5.39
CA GLU A 46 17.14 14.61 -6.81
C GLU A 46 16.28 13.51 -7.44
N PRO A 47 15.58 13.79 -8.55
CA PRO A 47 14.88 12.75 -9.30
C PRO A 47 15.81 11.59 -9.66
N THR A 48 15.32 10.37 -9.49
CA THR A 48 16.04 9.14 -9.87
C THR A 48 15.45 8.56 -11.15
N VAL A 49 16.30 7.99 -12.00
CA VAL A 49 15.87 7.39 -13.27
C VAL A 49 16.01 5.89 -13.15
N GLY A 50 14.92 5.18 -13.35
CA GLY A 50 14.93 3.72 -13.35
C GLY A 50 15.41 3.12 -14.66
N ASN A 51 15.36 1.80 -14.74
CA ASN A 51 15.68 1.08 -15.96
C ASN A 51 14.65 1.38 -17.06
N PRO A 52 15.08 1.38 -18.35
CA PRO A 52 14.16 1.33 -19.46
C PRO A 52 13.23 0.12 -19.35
N ALA A 53 12.00 0.27 -19.84
CA ALA A 53 10.99 -0.74 -19.63
C ALA A 53 11.36 -2.10 -20.22
N GLU A 54 11.03 -3.16 -19.50
CA GLU A 54 10.99 -4.51 -20.05
C GLU A 54 9.56 -4.84 -20.49
N VAL A 55 9.43 -5.48 -21.65
CA VAL A 55 8.14 -5.93 -22.19
C VAL A 55 8.15 -7.44 -22.38
N TYR A 56 7.15 -8.12 -21.83
CA TYR A 56 7.05 -9.58 -21.88
C TYR A 56 5.60 -10.04 -21.94
N VAL A 57 5.40 -11.31 -22.31
CA VAL A 57 4.09 -11.97 -22.20
C VAL A 57 4.08 -12.76 -20.92
N ALA A 58 3.20 -12.38 -20.00
CA ALA A 58 2.98 -13.10 -18.75
C ALA A 58 2.24 -14.42 -19.02
N GLY A 59 2.37 -15.39 -18.12
CA GLY A 59 1.78 -16.71 -18.32
C GLY A 59 1.53 -17.45 -17.02
N THR A 60 0.79 -18.56 -17.08
CA THR A 60 0.36 -19.32 -15.89
C THR A 60 1.48 -20.06 -15.15
N ASN A 61 2.71 -20.10 -15.69
CA ASN A 61 3.84 -20.81 -15.07
C ASN A 61 5.14 -19.98 -15.04
N ALA A 62 5.27 -19.02 -15.96
CA ALA A 62 6.40 -18.09 -16.05
C ALA A 62 6.12 -17.07 -17.16
N SER A 63 6.67 -15.88 -16.98
CA SER A 63 6.77 -14.84 -18.00
C SER A 63 7.73 -15.21 -19.13
N SER A 64 7.48 -14.69 -20.33
CA SER A 64 8.34 -14.88 -21.50
C SER A 64 8.67 -13.55 -22.18
N ALA A 65 9.95 -13.17 -22.15
CA ALA A 65 10.42 -11.92 -22.74
C ALA A 65 10.06 -11.82 -24.23
N LEU A 66 9.45 -10.69 -24.62
CA LEU A 66 9.31 -10.32 -26.02
C LEU A 66 10.64 -9.70 -26.45
N GLY A 67 11.49 -10.48 -27.14
CA GLY A 67 12.85 -10.06 -27.47
C GLY A 67 12.95 -8.61 -28.00
N ASN A 68 14.05 -7.92 -27.67
CA ASN A 68 14.25 -6.46 -27.80
C ASN A 68 13.18 -5.73 -28.63
N ALA A 69 12.24 -5.10 -27.94
CA ALA A 69 11.34 -4.13 -28.53
C ALA A 69 12.14 -3.08 -29.32
N THR A 70 11.67 -2.76 -30.53
CA THR A 70 12.34 -1.78 -31.39
C THR A 70 11.70 -0.40 -31.18
N GLY A 71 12.35 0.47 -30.42
CA GLY A 71 11.89 1.83 -30.11
C GLY A 71 12.58 2.39 -28.87
N GLU A 72 12.34 3.66 -28.55
CA GLU A 72 12.53 4.15 -27.17
C GLU A 72 11.40 3.55 -26.33
N LEU A 73 11.78 2.91 -25.22
CA LEU A 73 10.85 2.29 -24.29
C LEU A 73 10.60 3.27 -23.15
N PRO A 74 9.40 3.26 -22.55
CA PRO A 74 9.11 4.01 -21.33
C PRO A 74 10.22 3.85 -20.29
N VAL A 75 10.49 4.92 -19.55
CA VAL A 75 11.44 4.90 -18.44
C VAL A 75 10.68 5.28 -17.18
N GLY A 76 10.97 4.59 -16.08
CA GLY A 76 10.48 4.98 -14.77
C GLY A 76 11.26 6.17 -14.23
N ILE A 77 10.58 7.10 -13.57
CA ILE A 77 11.19 8.21 -12.86
C ILE A 77 10.66 8.24 -11.43
N GLY A 78 11.56 8.38 -10.47
CA GLY A 78 11.25 8.57 -9.06
C GLY A 78 11.42 10.02 -8.68
N LEU A 79 10.32 10.67 -8.29
CA LEU A 79 10.27 12.07 -7.88
C LEU A 79 10.26 12.17 -6.36
N PRO A 80 11.25 12.84 -5.76
CA PRO A 80 11.43 12.84 -4.32
C PRO A 80 10.32 13.57 -3.59
N VAL A 81 9.92 13.01 -2.46
CA VAL A 81 8.95 13.61 -1.54
C VAL A 81 9.70 14.11 -0.31
N PRO A 82 9.48 15.36 0.15
CA PRO A 82 10.24 15.92 1.26
C PRO A 82 9.88 15.26 2.60
N GLY A 83 10.90 15.04 3.42
CA GLY A 83 10.74 14.54 4.79
C GLY A 83 10.77 13.01 4.91
N PRO A 84 10.81 12.50 6.15
CA PRO A 84 10.86 11.07 6.42
C PRO A 84 9.49 10.43 6.20
N LEU A 85 9.48 9.29 5.51
CA LEU A 85 8.27 8.60 5.11
C LEU A 85 8.37 7.12 5.51
N PHE A 86 7.28 6.54 6.04
CA PHE A 86 7.24 5.15 6.52
C PHE A 86 6.29 4.25 5.71
N GLU A 87 5.03 4.63 5.61
CA GLU A 87 3.95 3.82 5.01
C GLU A 87 3.12 4.70 4.06
N PRO A 88 3.65 5.02 2.86
CA PRO A 88 2.98 5.93 1.94
C PRO A 88 1.74 5.30 1.34
N THR A 89 0.73 6.14 1.20
CA THR A 89 -0.37 5.97 0.26
C THR A 89 -0.47 7.19 -0.63
N ILE A 90 -1.11 7.06 -1.79
CA ILE A 90 -1.17 8.11 -2.79
C ILE A 90 -2.58 8.25 -3.35
N GLY A 91 -2.99 9.50 -3.59
CA GLY A 91 -4.21 9.79 -4.33
C GLY A 91 -4.01 10.93 -5.30
N VAL A 92 -4.82 10.96 -6.35
CA VAL A 92 -4.79 11.98 -7.39
C VAL A 92 -6.21 12.48 -7.65
N THR A 93 -6.37 13.80 -7.73
CA THR A 93 -7.64 14.43 -8.12
C THR A 93 -7.77 14.49 -9.64
N SER A 94 -8.98 14.74 -10.16
CA SER A 94 -9.25 14.99 -11.58
C SER A 94 -8.45 16.15 -12.19
N GLU A 95 -7.96 17.10 -11.39
CA GLU A 95 -7.06 18.17 -11.83
C GLU A 95 -5.57 17.75 -11.88
N GLY A 96 -5.25 16.49 -11.60
CA GLY A 96 -3.87 15.98 -11.54
C GLY A 96 -3.11 16.34 -10.26
N THR A 97 -3.77 16.90 -9.24
CA THR A 97 -3.14 17.20 -7.95
C THR A 97 -2.86 15.90 -7.20
N LEU A 98 -1.58 15.65 -6.89
CA LEU A 98 -1.12 14.49 -6.14
C LEU A 98 -1.15 14.77 -4.63
N PHE A 99 -1.56 13.77 -3.86
CA PHE A 99 -1.48 13.76 -2.39
C PHE A 99 -0.75 12.51 -1.93
N VAL A 100 0.20 12.67 -1.02
CA VAL A 100 0.94 11.56 -0.42
C VAL A 100 0.83 11.63 1.11
N SER A 101 0.51 10.50 1.74
CA SER A 101 0.55 10.37 3.19
C SER A 101 1.99 10.38 3.69
N ASN A 102 2.26 11.11 4.78
CA ASN A 102 3.60 11.28 5.29
C ASN A 102 3.64 11.22 6.83
N THR A 103 4.76 10.76 7.37
CA THR A 103 5.06 10.73 8.81
C THR A 103 5.99 11.88 9.12
N GLY A 104 5.44 13.07 9.37
CA GLY A 104 6.21 14.28 9.58
C GLY A 104 6.99 14.29 10.89
N ARG A 105 8.11 13.56 10.99
CA ARG A 105 9.16 13.92 11.95
C ARG A 105 9.82 15.20 11.41
N GLY A 106 9.93 16.22 12.27
CA GLY A 106 10.63 17.45 11.92
C GLY A 106 12.03 17.16 11.39
N GLU A 107 12.60 18.10 10.62
CA GLU A 107 13.93 17.98 9.97
C GLU A 107 14.90 17.13 10.80
N LEU A 108 15.58 16.18 10.13
CA LEU A 108 16.70 15.41 10.68
C LEU A 108 17.82 16.37 11.12
N THR A 109 17.66 17.01 12.27
CA THR A 109 18.56 18.02 12.83
C THR A 109 19.16 17.49 14.11
N GLU A 110 20.40 17.90 14.41
CA GLU A 110 21.17 17.47 15.58
C GLU A 110 20.50 17.81 16.94
N GLU A 111 19.43 18.60 16.97
CA GLU A 111 18.68 18.96 18.19
C GLU A 111 17.32 18.28 18.19
N ASP A 112 17.31 17.01 18.64
CA ASP A 112 16.17 16.17 19.03
C ASP A 112 14.82 16.91 19.13
N PRO A 113 13.89 16.75 18.16
CA PRO A 113 12.50 16.62 18.55
C PRO A 113 12.42 15.40 19.49
N PRO A 114 11.62 15.44 20.58
CA PRO A 114 11.54 14.31 21.50
C PRO A 114 11.28 13.01 20.72
N PRO A 115 11.94 11.89 21.07
CA PRO A 115 12.07 10.69 20.25
C PRO A 115 10.77 9.90 19.97
N ASP A 116 9.60 10.50 20.26
CA ASP A 116 8.29 9.87 20.29
C ASP A 116 7.16 10.80 19.79
N THR A 117 7.42 11.73 18.87
CA THR A 117 6.31 12.48 18.24
C THR A 117 6.34 12.30 16.72
N GLU A 118 5.78 11.17 16.29
CA GLU A 118 5.14 11.05 14.98
C GLU A 118 4.10 12.17 14.89
N TYR A 119 4.07 12.93 13.81
CA TYR A 119 2.95 13.81 13.50
C TYR A 119 2.45 13.44 12.12
N SER A 120 1.13 13.42 11.94
CA SER A 120 0.53 13.25 10.62
C SER A 120 0.99 14.40 9.72
N SER A 121 1.41 14.06 8.50
CA SER A 121 1.65 15.01 7.42
C SER A 121 0.98 14.53 6.13
N ILE A 122 0.49 15.47 5.32
CA ILE A 122 -0.04 15.24 3.98
C ILE A 122 0.67 16.21 3.06
N LEU A 123 1.31 15.66 2.05
CA LEU A 123 2.03 16.45 1.05
C LEU A 123 1.19 16.53 -0.21
N ARG A 124 1.14 17.72 -0.80
CA ARG A 124 0.42 18.02 -2.05
C ARG A 124 1.40 18.48 -3.12
N SER A 125 1.27 17.97 -4.34
CA SER A 125 1.90 18.52 -5.54
C SER A 125 0.85 18.90 -6.57
N THR A 126 1.04 20.05 -7.22
CA THR A 126 0.20 20.56 -8.31
C THR A 126 0.97 20.73 -9.61
N ASP A 127 2.15 20.11 -9.69
CA ASP A 127 3.12 20.21 -10.78
C ASP A 127 3.77 18.85 -11.04
N ASP A 128 2.93 17.81 -11.14
CA ASP A 128 3.33 16.45 -11.51
C ASP A 128 4.43 15.85 -10.61
N GLY A 129 4.42 16.20 -9.32
CA GLY A 129 5.37 15.68 -8.33
C GLY A 129 6.72 16.41 -8.31
N GLU A 130 6.91 17.48 -9.09
CA GLU A 130 8.15 18.26 -9.09
C GLU A 130 8.37 19.01 -7.76
N THR A 131 7.32 19.60 -7.20
CA THR A 131 7.38 20.28 -5.91
C THR A 131 6.23 19.89 -4.99
N TRP A 132 6.49 19.96 -3.69
CA TRP A 132 5.55 19.51 -2.65
C TRP A 132 5.33 20.58 -1.59
N GLU A 133 4.08 20.71 -1.16
CA GLU A 133 3.65 21.55 -0.04
C GLU A 133 3.00 20.69 1.04
N ASP A 134 3.37 20.91 2.31
CA ASP A 134 2.65 20.32 3.43
C ASP A 134 1.32 21.05 3.66
N VAL A 135 0.23 20.33 3.39
CA VAL A 135 -1.15 20.82 3.48
C VAL A 135 -1.92 20.26 4.67
N THR A 136 -1.26 19.55 5.58
CA THR A 136 -1.84 18.93 6.78
C THR A 136 -2.69 19.92 7.59
N GLY A 137 -2.36 21.20 7.56
CA GLY A 137 -2.99 22.20 8.43
C GLY A 137 -2.57 22.03 9.89
N SER A 138 -2.78 23.08 10.69
CA SER A 138 -2.34 23.10 12.09
C SER A 138 -3.26 23.96 12.95
N VAL A 139 -3.29 23.65 14.25
CA VAL A 139 -3.92 24.51 15.26
C VAL A 139 -2.82 25.09 16.15
N GLY A 140 -2.33 26.28 15.77
CA GLY A 140 -1.17 26.88 16.42
C GLY A 140 0.11 26.11 16.04
N PRO A 141 0.97 25.72 17.00
CA PRO A 141 2.20 24.99 16.70
C PRO A 141 2.02 23.47 16.59
N VAL A 142 0.77 22.96 16.60
CA VAL A 142 0.48 21.53 16.69
C VAL A 142 -0.19 21.07 15.38
N SER A 143 0.39 20.05 14.75
CA SER A 143 -0.25 19.32 13.64
C SER A 143 -1.55 18.69 14.13
N VAL A 144 -2.57 18.66 13.28
CA VAL A 144 -3.84 17.98 13.59
C VAL A 144 -4.12 16.98 12.49
N PRO A 145 -4.11 15.66 12.78
CA PRO A 145 -3.92 15.06 14.10
C PRO A 145 -2.47 15.07 14.60
N PRO A 146 -2.28 14.93 15.93
CA PRO A 146 -0.97 15.10 16.56
C PRO A 146 -0.05 13.88 16.44
N GLU A 147 -0.50 12.75 15.93
CA GLU A 147 0.28 11.53 15.73
C GLU A 147 -0.37 10.65 14.65
N THR A 148 0.39 9.68 14.12
CA THR A 148 -0.12 8.64 13.23
C THR A 148 0.81 7.44 13.25
N GLY A 149 0.25 6.24 13.45
CA GLY A 149 0.98 4.98 13.30
C GLY A 149 0.91 4.42 11.87
N ASP A 150 -0.23 4.61 11.21
CA ASP A 150 -0.53 4.11 9.86
C ASP A 150 -1.14 5.29 9.07
N PRO A 151 -0.32 6.13 8.41
CA PRO A 151 -0.81 7.30 7.68
C PRO A 151 -1.43 6.90 6.34
N TYR A 152 -2.68 7.29 6.13
CA TYR A 152 -3.42 6.92 4.92
C TYR A 152 -4.06 8.14 4.25
N VAL A 153 -3.91 8.27 2.94
CA VAL A 153 -4.58 9.27 2.11
C VAL A 153 -5.39 8.54 1.04
N TYR A 154 -6.56 9.08 0.72
CA TYR A 154 -7.42 8.58 -0.34
C TYR A 154 -8.10 9.76 -1.01
N VAL A 155 -8.16 9.75 -2.33
CA VAL A 155 -8.94 10.73 -3.09
C VAL A 155 -10.13 10.00 -3.68
N ASP A 156 -11.33 10.51 -3.42
CA ASP A 156 -12.55 10.00 -4.04
C ASP A 156 -12.59 10.50 -5.50
N GLU A 157 -12.35 9.58 -6.43
CA GLU A 157 -12.22 9.83 -7.87
C GLU A 157 -13.45 10.51 -8.50
N GLU A 158 -14.63 10.40 -7.89
CA GLU A 158 -15.85 11.00 -8.43
C GLU A 158 -16.06 12.46 -7.96
N THR A 159 -15.48 12.83 -6.82
CA THR A 159 -15.80 14.09 -6.13
C THR A 159 -14.58 14.96 -5.81
N ASP A 160 -13.37 14.46 -6.04
CA ASP A 160 -12.08 15.06 -5.67
C ASP A 160 -11.92 15.32 -4.16
N ARG A 161 -12.79 14.76 -3.32
CA ARG A 161 -12.62 14.86 -1.88
C ARG A 161 -11.39 14.08 -1.46
N VAL A 162 -10.47 14.80 -0.81
CA VAL A 162 -9.29 14.21 -0.20
C VAL A 162 -9.63 13.79 1.22
N TYR A 163 -9.46 12.51 1.53
CA TYR A 163 -9.50 11.97 2.88
C TYR A 163 -8.08 11.77 3.38
N ASN A 164 -7.89 12.05 4.66
CA ASN A 164 -6.73 11.54 5.38
C ASN A 164 -7.18 10.90 6.68
N LEU A 165 -6.51 9.80 6.99
CA LEU A 165 -6.83 8.88 8.04
C LEU A 165 -5.52 8.59 8.78
N ASP A 166 -5.55 8.82 10.08
CA ASP A 166 -4.40 8.59 10.96
C ASP A 166 -4.79 7.68 12.11
N MET A 167 -4.00 6.63 12.31
CA MET A 167 -4.15 5.74 13.46
C MET A 167 -3.55 6.38 14.72
N ILE A 168 -4.39 6.68 15.71
CA ILE A 168 -4.01 7.29 16.99
C ILE A 168 -3.85 6.18 18.03
N GLY A 169 -2.69 5.52 17.96
CA GLY A 169 -2.44 4.22 18.57
C GLY A 169 -3.54 3.21 18.23
N LEU A 170 -3.65 2.13 18.99
CA LEU A 170 -4.60 1.05 18.67
C LEU A 170 -6.07 1.33 19.08
N ASN A 171 -6.44 2.57 19.40
CA ASN A 171 -7.74 2.89 20.02
C ASN A 171 -8.64 3.83 19.21
N CYS A 172 -8.09 4.54 18.23
CA CYS A 172 -8.87 5.47 17.41
C CYS A 172 -8.26 5.65 16.02
N ASN A 173 -9.14 5.83 15.04
CA ASN A 173 -8.80 6.39 13.73
C ASN A 173 -9.30 7.83 13.62
N TRP A 174 -8.41 8.74 13.30
CA TRP A 174 -8.73 10.14 13.05
C TRP A 174 -8.90 10.35 11.55
N VAL A 175 -10.15 10.35 11.09
CA VAL A 175 -10.47 10.73 9.71
C VAL A 175 -10.63 12.24 9.65
N ARG A 176 -10.22 12.84 8.54
CA ARG A 176 -10.52 14.22 8.12
C ARG A 176 -10.66 14.24 6.60
N PHE A 177 -11.28 15.29 6.09
CA PHE A 177 -11.40 15.48 4.65
C PHE A 177 -11.30 16.95 4.23
N SER A 178 -10.94 17.16 2.97
CA SER A 178 -10.90 18.45 2.28
C SER A 178 -11.69 18.36 0.97
N ASP A 179 -12.47 19.40 0.69
CA ASP A 179 -13.21 19.60 -0.56
C ASP A 179 -12.56 20.70 -1.44
N ASP A 180 -11.39 21.18 -1.05
CA ASP A 180 -10.67 22.30 -1.68
C ASP A 180 -9.19 21.97 -1.86
N ALA A 181 -8.91 20.74 -2.30
CA ALA A 181 -7.57 20.23 -2.62
C ALA A 181 -6.54 20.48 -1.49
N GLY A 182 -6.94 20.29 -0.24
CA GLY A 182 -6.08 20.45 0.94
C GLY A 182 -5.94 21.86 1.49
N ASP A 183 -6.60 22.88 0.89
CA ASP A 183 -6.52 24.26 1.39
C ASP A 183 -7.19 24.42 2.77
N SER A 184 -8.25 23.66 3.05
CA SER A 184 -8.89 23.59 4.34
C SER A 184 -9.42 22.20 4.68
N TRP A 185 -9.44 21.88 5.98
CA TRP A 185 -9.79 20.56 6.48
C TRP A 185 -10.96 20.60 7.45
N VAL A 186 -11.93 19.72 7.22
CA VAL A 186 -12.93 19.37 8.23
C VAL A 186 -12.27 18.39 9.20
N ASN A 187 -11.93 18.92 10.38
CA ASN A 187 -11.24 18.17 11.41
C ASN A 187 -12.22 17.41 12.32
N ASN A 188 -11.88 16.16 12.64
CA ASN A 188 -12.59 15.22 13.52
C ASN A 188 -13.96 14.63 13.06
N PRO A 189 -14.09 14.06 11.85
CA PRO A 189 -15.15 13.10 11.54
C PRO A 189 -14.97 11.72 12.25
N ALA A 190 -15.45 11.64 13.50
CA ALA A 190 -15.14 10.66 14.55
C ALA A 190 -15.08 9.13 14.21
N GLY A 191 -13.87 8.60 13.96
CA GLY A 191 -13.53 7.17 13.96
C GLY A 191 -13.11 6.61 15.34
N CYS A 192 -13.26 7.38 16.42
CA CYS A 192 -12.92 6.97 17.80
C CYS A 192 -14.09 6.33 18.56
N GLY A 193 -13.79 5.68 19.70
CA GLY A 193 -14.80 5.29 20.72
C GLY A 193 -15.41 3.90 20.52
N GLN A 194 -14.75 3.08 19.70
CA GLN A 194 -15.10 1.69 19.43
C GLN A 194 -14.21 0.75 20.25
N PRO A 195 -14.52 -0.56 20.36
CA PRO A 195 -13.64 -1.51 21.04
C PRO A 195 -12.21 -1.47 20.47
N PRO A 196 -11.18 -1.45 21.33
CA PRO A 196 -9.81 -1.23 20.89
C PRO A 196 -9.17 -2.44 20.20
N VAL A 197 -7.99 -2.15 19.65
CA VAL A 197 -7.31 -2.73 18.47
C VAL A 197 -8.02 -2.34 17.19
N LEU A 198 -7.68 -1.14 16.71
CA LEU A 198 -7.97 -0.61 15.38
C LEU A 198 -6.60 -0.38 14.75
N ASP A 199 -6.24 -1.22 13.80
CA ASP A 199 -4.91 -1.28 13.17
C ASP A 199 -5.08 -1.32 11.66
N HIS A 200 -4.07 -0.93 10.90
CA HIS A 200 -4.00 -1.03 9.44
C HIS A 200 -5.29 -0.51 8.75
N PRO A 201 -5.72 0.73 9.07
CA PRO A 201 -7.01 1.21 8.64
C PRO A 201 -6.97 1.55 7.14
N THR A 202 -8.09 1.36 6.45
CA THR A 202 -8.27 1.75 5.04
C THR A 202 -9.58 2.52 4.90
N ILE A 203 -9.56 3.55 4.06
CA ILE A 203 -10.74 4.34 3.73
C ILE A 203 -10.91 4.39 2.21
N PHE A 204 -12.13 4.18 1.76
CA PHE A 204 -12.50 4.21 0.35
C PHE A 204 -13.98 4.60 0.23
N ALA A 205 -14.40 5.07 -0.94
CA ALA A 205 -15.76 5.53 -1.17
C ALA A 205 -16.32 4.98 -2.49
N GLY A 206 -17.65 5.00 -2.61
CA GLY A 206 -18.32 4.68 -3.87
C GLY A 206 -19.83 4.89 -3.80
N ASP A 207 -20.48 4.67 -4.93
CA ASP A 207 -21.89 4.93 -5.15
C ASP A 207 -22.82 4.28 -4.09
N PRO A 208 -23.89 4.96 -3.64
CA PRO A 208 -24.90 4.36 -2.79
C PRO A 208 -25.69 3.26 -3.53
N THR A 209 -25.89 2.12 -2.88
CA THR A 209 -26.61 0.96 -3.46
C THR A 209 -27.98 0.76 -2.82
N THR A 210 -28.03 0.75 -1.49
CA THR A 210 -29.25 0.47 -0.70
C THR A 210 -29.54 1.50 0.38
N LEU A 211 -28.50 2.18 0.87
CA LEU A 211 -28.61 3.25 1.87
C LEU A 211 -28.57 4.61 1.17
N GLU A 212 -29.36 5.55 1.69
CA GLU A 212 -29.37 6.92 1.19
C GLU A 212 -28.28 7.74 1.87
N THR A 213 -27.45 8.41 1.09
CA THR A 213 -26.45 9.36 1.59
C THR A 213 -27.07 10.72 1.91
N THR A 214 -26.34 11.57 2.62
CA THR A 214 -26.78 12.90 3.06
C THR A 214 -25.58 13.83 3.09
N ALA A 215 -25.66 15.00 2.44
CA ALA A 215 -24.60 16.02 2.39
C ALA A 215 -23.32 15.64 1.63
N TYR A 216 -23.15 14.37 1.27
CA TYR A 216 -22.10 13.87 0.37
C TYR A 216 -22.71 12.78 -0.52
N GLU A 217 -22.21 12.62 -1.73
CA GLU A 217 -22.84 11.78 -2.76
C GLU A 217 -22.54 10.30 -2.50
N ASN A 218 -21.30 10.00 -2.11
CA ASN A 218 -20.81 8.63 -1.93
C ASN A 218 -20.97 8.08 -0.52
N VAL A 219 -21.01 6.76 -0.44
CA VAL A 219 -20.89 6.00 0.79
C VAL A 219 -19.41 5.81 1.09
N VAL A 220 -18.98 6.19 2.29
CA VAL A 220 -17.57 6.07 2.71
C VAL A 220 -17.41 4.89 3.65
N TYR A 221 -16.41 4.06 3.44
CA TYR A 221 -16.11 2.88 4.23
C TYR A 221 -14.82 3.10 4.99
N LEU A 222 -14.80 2.75 6.27
CA LEU A 222 -13.60 2.69 7.10
C LEU A 222 -13.47 1.26 7.60
N CYS A 223 -12.47 0.53 7.12
CA CYS A 223 -12.19 -0.84 7.53
C CYS A 223 -10.91 -0.88 8.36
N VAL A 224 -10.87 -1.79 9.35
CA VAL A 224 -9.78 -1.93 10.31
C VAL A 224 -9.48 -3.39 10.61
N ASN A 225 -8.20 -3.64 10.88
CA ASN A 225 -7.74 -4.87 11.49
C ASN A 225 -8.04 -4.86 12.99
N ARG A 226 -8.60 -5.97 13.49
CA ARG A 226 -8.75 -6.23 14.92
C ARG A 226 -8.24 -7.62 15.26
N VAL A 227 -7.95 -7.85 16.54
CA VAL A 227 -7.55 -9.19 17.00
C VAL A 227 -8.61 -10.24 16.70
N ALA A 228 -9.89 -9.89 16.84
CA ALA A 228 -10.99 -10.84 16.75
C ALA A 228 -11.59 -10.97 15.34
N ASP A 229 -11.38 -9.99 14.47
CA ASP A 229 -12.00 -9.88 13.15
C ASP A 229 -11.38 -8.76 12.29
N SER A 230 -11.64 -8.81 10.99
CA SER A 230 -11.61 -7.63 10.13
C SER A 230 -12.99 -6.97 10.18
N ALA A 231 -13.07 -5.65 10.34
CA ALA A 231 -14.36 -4.99 10.51
C ALA A 231 -14.45 -3.66 9.75
N CYS A 232 -15.63 -3.35 9.22
CA CYS A 232 -15.89 -2.08 8.53
C CYS A 232 -17.00 -1.28 9.20
N ALA A 233 -16.84 0.04 9.20
CA ALA A 233 -17.86 1.02 9.49
C ALA A 233 -18.18 1.82 8.21
N THR A 234 -19.38 2.38 8.16
CA THR A 234 -19.86 3.13 6.99
C THR A 234 -20.30 4.52 7.41
N SER A 235 -19.94 5.53 6.63
CA SER A 235 -20.46 6.89 6.72
C SER A 235 -21.37 7.18 5.52
N LEU A 236 -22.51 7.80 5.82
CA LEU A 236 -23.49 8.25 4.83
C LEU A 236 -23.46 9.77 4.65
N ASP A 237 -22.53 10.46 5.29
CA ASP A 237 -22.40 11.92 5.30
C ASP A 237 -20.97 12.38 5.02
N GLY A 238 -20.26 11.60 4.20
CA GLY A 238 -18.93 11.96 3.69
C GLY A 238 -17.85 11.95 4.76
N GLY A 239 -17.98 11.05 5.74
CA GLY A 239 -17.06 10.87 6.86
C GLY A 239 -17.55 11.48 8.18
N VAL A 240 -18.52 12.41 8.19
CA VAL A 240 -18.89 13.18 9.41
C VAL A 240 -19.35 12.29 10.57
N THR A 241 -20.15 11.27 10.30
CA THR A 241 -20.58 10.27 11.27
C THR A 241 -20.41 8.85 10.74
N TRP A 242 -20.15 7.92 11.65
CA TRP A 242 -19.86 6.53 11.33
C TRP A 242 -20.85 5.58 12.00
N SER A 243 -21.25 4.53 11.28
CA SER A 243 -21.95 3.39 11.87
C SER A 243 -21.04 2.66 12.87
N PRO A 244 -21.59 1.83 13.77
CA PRO A 244 -20.80 0.83 14.46
C PRO A 244 -20.10 -0.08 13.45
N PHE A 245 -18.91 -0.56 13.82
CA PHE A 245 -18.19 -1.55 13.03
C PHE A 245 -18.95 -2.88 12.95
N ARG A 246 -18.95 -3.48 11.77
CA ARG A 246 -19.49 -4.79 11.46
C ARG A 246 -18.37 -5.71 11.04
N THR A 247 -18.35 -6.92 11.61
CA THR A 247 -17.42 -7.97 11.21
C THR A 247 -17.60 -8.30 9.73
N VAL A 248 -16.51 -8.27 8.98
CA VAL A 248 -16.41 -8.72 7.59
C VAL A 248 -15.85 -10.13 7.58
N TYR A 249 -14.64 -10.31 8.11
CA TYR A 249 -14.00 -11.60 8.30
C TYR A 249 -13.92 -11.92 9.80
N PRO A 250 -14.47 -13.05 10.26
CA PRO A 250 -14.16 -13.51 11.62
C PRO A 250 -12.67 -13.86 11.70
N GLY A 251 -12.03 -13.60 12.84
CA GLY A 251 -10.64 -14.01 13.05
C GLY A 251 -10.49 -15.50 13.31
N ALA A 252 -11.55 -16.15 13.83
CA ALA A 252 -11.62 -17.59 14.03
C ALA A 252 -12.64 -18.20 13.06
N GLU A 253 -12.18 -19.21 12.33
CA GLU A 253 -12.98 -19.90 11.31
C GLU A 253 -13.90 -20.95 11.92
N ALA A 254 -14.91 -21.35 11.15
CA ALA A 254 -15.88 -22.35 11.57
C ALA A 254 -15.26 -23.73 11.85
N ASP A 255 -14.12 -24.04 11.24
CA ASP A 255 -13.36 -25.27 11.44
C ASP A 255 -12.43 -25.22 12.68
N GLY A 256 -12.34 -24.06 13.34
CA GLY A 256 -11.52 -23.82 14.53
C GLY A 256 -10.10 -23.32 14.24
N SER A 257 -9.74 -23.09 12.97
CA SER A 257 -8.53 -22.35 12.62
C SER A 257 -8.64 -20.86 12.97
N PHE A 258 -7.50 -20.17 13.06
CA PHE A 258 -7.44 -18.74 13.37
C PHE A 258 -6.64 -18.03 12.28
N CYS A 259 -7.34 -17.28 11.43
CA CYS A 259 -6.76 -16.52 10.33
C CYS A 259 -6.52 -15.04 10.68
N GLY A 260 -6.81 -14.64 11.93
CA GLY A 260 -6.63 -13.27 12.41
C GLY A 260 -7.55 -12.27 11.72
N GLY A 261 -7.42 -11.00 12.05
CA GLY A 261 -8.23 -9.93 11.45
C GLY A 261 -7.51 -9.10 10.40
N LEU A 262 -6.31 -9.50 9.97
CA LEU A 262 -5.50 -8.72 9.04
C LEU A 262 -6.06 -8.78 7.62
N HIS A 263 -6.43 -7.63 7.05
CA HIS A 263 -6.92 -7.44 5.69
C HIS A 263 -6.06 -6.40 4.96
N ALA A 264 -6.13 -6.41 3.63
CA ALA A 264 -5.48 -5.42 2.77
C ALA A 264 -6.41 -4.20 2.52
N HIS A 265 -6.00 -3.26 1.66
CA HIS A 265 -6.83 -2.11 1.33
C HIS A 265 -8.08 -2.48 0.52
N GLY A 266 -9.19 -1.82 0.84
CA GLY A 266 -10.47 -2.03 0.17
C GLY A 266 -10.72 -1.02 -0.95
N THR A 267 -11.71 -1.29 -1.79
CA THR A 267 -12.11 -0.41 -2.88
C THR A 267 -13.62 -0.55 -3.17
N THR A 268 -14.16 0.25 -4.10
CA THR A 268 -15.51 0.06 -4.65
C THR A 268 -15.49 -0.10 -6.16
N GLY A 269 -16.48 -0.84 -6.68
CA GLY A 269 -16.79 -0.86 -8.11
C GLY A 269 -17.65 0.32 -8.54
N PRO A 270 -17.74 0.62 -9.85
CA PRO A 270 -18.52 1.73 -10.39
C PRO A 270 -20.04 1.59 -10.19
N GLU A 271 -20.52 0.45 -9.70
CA GLU A 271 -21.90 0.24 -9.28
C GLU A 271 -22.13 0.39 -7.76
N GLY A 272 -21.11 0.79 -7.01
CA GLY A 272 -21.16 0.96 -5.55
C GLY A 272 -20.98 -0.33 -4.74
N THR A 273 -20.61 -1.45 -5.39
CA THR A 273 -20.22 -2.68 -4.67
C THR A 273 -18.93 -2.42 -3.91
N ALA A 274 -18.90 -2.67 -2.61
CA ALA A 274 -17.71 -2.55 -1.79
C ALA A 274 -16.94 -3.88 -1.72
N TYR A 275 -15.62 -3.79 -1.78
CA TYR A 275 -14.69 -4.91 -1.83
C TYR A 275 -13.65 -4.77 -0.72
N LEU A 276 -13.45 -5.84 0.07
CA LEU A 276 -12.38 -5.91 1.07
C LEU A 276 -11.62 -7.23 0.91
N PRO A 277 -10.38 -7.21 0.41
CA PRO A 277 -9.58 -8.42 0.22
C PRO A 277 -8.79 -8.85 1.46
N LYS A 278 -8.41 -10.13 1.48
CA LYS A 278 -7.62 -10.75 2.55
C LYS A 278 -6.94 -12.04 2.09
N GLY A 279 -5.67 -12.23 2.43
CA GLY A 279 -4.93 -13.49 2.18
C GLY A 279 -5.39 -14.72 2.99
N GLN A 280 -6.30 -14.54 3.95
CA GLN A 280 -7.09 -15.56 4.69
C GLN A 280 -6.40 -16.94 4.89
N CYS A 281 -5.43 -17.00 5.80
CA CYS A 281 -4.65 -18.23 6.07
C CYS A 281 -3.92 -18.78 4.83
N GLY A 282 -3.50 -17.91 3.92
CA GLY A 282 -2.83 -18.25 2.66
C GLY A 282 -3.79 -18.47 1.48
N THR A 283 -5.10 -18.41 1.67
CA THR A 283 -6.06 -18.46 0.56
C THR A 283 -6.49 -17.04 0.17
N PRO A 284 -6.07 -16.49 -0.99
CA PRO A 284 -6.53 -15.17 -1.43
C PRO A 284 -8.05 -15.15 -1.52
N THR A 285 -8.69 -14.23 -0.78
CA THR A 285 -10.14 -14.18 -0.58
C THR A 285 -10.64 -12.74 -0.70
N LEU A 286 -11.83 -12.56 -1.28
CA LEU A 286 -12.50 -11.27 -1.42
C LEU A 286 -13.81 -11.25 -0.65
N ALA A 287 -14.03 -10.25 0.21
CA ALA A 287 -15.32 -9.95 0.78
C ALA A 287 -16.04 -8.89 -0.07
N ILE A 288 -17.33 -9.12 -0.31
CA ILE A 288 -18.16 -8.35 -1.24
C ILE A 288 -19.40 -7.86 -0.49
N SER A 289 -19.69 -6.56 -0.58
CA SER A 289 -20.93 -5.98 -0.07
C SER A 289 -21.67 -5.19 -1.16
N GLN A 290 -22.91 -5.58 -1.43
CA GLN A 290 -23.80 -4.90 -2.39
C GLN A 290 -24.92 -4.13 -1.68
N ASP A 291 -24.81 -3.95 -0.37
CA ASP A 291 -25.80 -3.30 0.48
C ASP A 291 -25.16 -2.26 1.41
N ASN A 292 -24.17 -1.54 0.86
CA ASN A 292 -23.42 -0.48 1.54
C ASN A 292 -22.83 -0.90 2.90
N GLY A 293 -22.19 -2.07 2.94
CA GLY A 293 -21.46 -2.58 4.11
C GLY A 293 -22.34 -3.20 5.19
N LEU A 294 -23.65 -3.37 4.96
CA LEU A 294 -24.56 -3.98 5.94
C LEU A 294 -24.32 -5.48 6.08
N THR A 295 -24.06 -6.16 4.97
CA THR A 295 -23.69 -7.58 4.90
C THR A 295 -22.53 -7.79 3.93
N TRP A 296 -21.76 -8.86 4.20
CA TRP A 296 -20.57 -9.22 3.42
C TRP A 296 -20.61 -10.71 3.09
N GLU A 297 -20.36 -11.04 1.83
CA GLU A 297 -20.15 -12.41 1.33
C GLU A 297 -18.68 -12.59 0.98
N THR A 298 -18.06 -13.69 1.39
CA THR A 298 -16.66 -14.00 1.09
C THR A 298 -16.56 -15.02 -0.04
N VAL A 299 -15.71 -14.74 -1.02
CA VAL A 299 -15.40 -15.58 -2.18
C VAL A 299 -13.91 -15.88 -2.23
N GLU A 300 -13.54 -17.14 -2.38
CA GLU A 300 -12.15 -17.54 -2.62
C GLU A 300 -11.76 -17.14 -4.06
N ILE A 301 -10.64 -16.43 -4.21
CA ILE A 301 -10.11 -16.03 -5.53
C ILE A 301 -9.48 -17.25 -6.20
N THR A 302 -8.61 -17.95 -5.48
CA THR A 302 -7.97 -19.18 -5.94
C THR A 302 -7.49 -20.03 -4.77
N THR A 303 -7.39 -21.33 -5.01
CA THR A 303 -6.66 -22.27 -4.13
C THR A 303 -5.41 -22.83 -4.80
N GLU A 304 -5.15 -22.47 -6.06
CA GLU A 304 -4.03 -23.00 -6.86
C GLU A 304 -2.73 -22.25 -6.57
N VAL A 305 -2.83 -20.94 -6.34
CA VAL A 305 -1.71 -20.07 -5.98
C VAL A 305 -2.01 -19.39 -4.63
N PRO A 306 -1.57 -19.97 -3.50
CA PRO A 306 -1.77 -19.39 -2.18
C PRO A 306 -1.03 -18.04 -2.03
N SER A 307 -1.59 -17.09 -1.30
CA SER A 307 -0.93 -15.81 -0.98
C SER A 307 0.03 -15.95 0.21
N VAL A 308 1.16 -15.28 0.14
CA VAL A 308 2.00 -15.03 1.32
C VAL A 308 1.46 -13.82 2.08
N GLY A 309 1.23 -13.99 3.38
CA GLY A 309 0.75 -12.90 4.23
C GLY A 309 -0.73 -12.60 4.04
N HIS A 310 -1.11 -11.36 4.37
CA HIS A 310 -2.49 -10.90 4.32
C HIS A 310 -2.78 -9.96 3.14
N GLU A 311 -1.73 -9.44 2.50
CA GLU A 311 -1.82 -8.48 1.40
C GLU A 311 -2.27 -9.15 0.09
N VAL A 312 -3.51 -8.84 -0.28
CA VAL A 312 -4.11 -9.13 -1.58
C VAL A 312 -4.72 -7.81 -2.04
N ALA A 313 -4.14 -7.19 -3.05
CA ALA A 313 -4.61 -5.90 -3.55
C ALA A 313 -5.76 -6.11 -4.54
N ILE A 314 -6.77 -5.24 -4.48
CA ILE A 314 -7.94 -5.26 -5.38
C ILE A 314 -8.15 -3.87 -5.99
N ALA A 315 -8.43 -3.85 -7.29
CA ALA A 315 -8.93 -2.67 -7.99
C ALA A 315 -10.07 -3.05 -8.92
N THR A 316 -10.86 -2.06 -9.35
CA THR A 316 -11.95 -2.27 -10.31
C THR A 316 -11.85 -1.26 -11.45
N ASP A 317 -12.15 -1.69 -12.67
CA ASP A 317 -12.17 -0.79 -13.81
C ASP A 317 -13.56 -0.16 -14.06
N ASP A 318 -13.61 0.75 -15.04
CA ASP A 318 -14.81 1.44 -15.50
C ASP A 318 -15.95 0.52 -16.02
N GLN A 319 -15.67 -0.78 -16.20
CA GLN A 319 -16.63 -1.80 -16.63
C GLN A 319 -17.03 -2.78 -15.53
N ALA A 320 -16.70 -2.47 -14.27
CA ALA A 320 -16.96 -3.32 -13.11
C ALA A 320 -16.25 -4.68 -13.17
N ASN A 321 -15.16 -4.79 -13.92
CA ASN A 321 -14.25 -5.92 -13.75
C ASN A 321 -13.44 -5.70 -12.47
N VAL A 322 -13.19 -6.78 -11.74
CA VAL A 322 -12.41 -6.76 -10.49
C VAL A 322 -11.09 -7.45 -10.75
N PHE A 323 -9.98 -6.83 -10.38
CA PHE A 323 -8.64 -7.37 -10.52
C PHE A 323 -8.04 -7.63 -9.15
N ALA A 324 -7.36 -8.76 -8.99
CA ALA A 324 -6.65 -9.14 -7.77
C ALA A 324 -5.17 -9.31 -8.07
N HIS A 325 -4.33 -8.71 -7.23
CA HIS A 325 -2.89 -8.83 -7.28
C HIS A 325 -2.33 -9.26 -5.92
N TRP A 326 -1.48 -10.28 -5.88
CA TRP A 326 -0.87 -10.77 -4.64
C TRP A 326 0.48 -11.44 -4.91
N ILE A 327 1.21 -11.71 -3.83
CA ILE A 327 2.47 -12.46 -3.89
C ILE A 327 2.21 -13.94 -3.52
N GLY A 328 2.62 -14.85 -4.38
CA GLY A 328 2.50 -16.29 -4.21
C GLY A 328 3.51 -16.87 -3.20
N GLU A 329 3.32 -18.13 -2.78
CA GLU A 329 4.28 -18.85 -1.92
C GLU A 329 5.67 -19.07 -2.55
N ASP A 330 5.75 -19.00 -3.87
CA ASP A 330 6.99 -18.95 -4.65
C ASP A 330 7.62 -17.55 -4.72
N LEU A 331 7.01 -16.56 -4.06
CA LEU A 331 7.42 -15.16 -3.98
C LEU A 331 7.31 -14.38 -5.30
N HIS A 332 6.53 -14.90 -6.23
CA HIS A 332 6.20 -14.25 -7.49
C HIS A 332 4.93 -13.40 -7.37
N ALA A 333 4.83 -12.37 -8.21
CA ALA A 333 3.69 -11.49 -8.36
C ALA A 333 2.63 -12.14 -9.26
N TYR A 334 1.39 -12.26 -8.79
CA TYR A 334 0.27 -12.86 -9.53
C TYR A 334 -0.85 -11.86 -9.79
N LEU A 335 -1.54 -12.03 -10.92
CA LEU A 335 -2.72 -11.27 -11.31
C LEU A 335 -3.88 -12.22 -11.67
N ALA A 336 -5.07 -11.94 -11.19
CA ALA A 336 -6.31 -12.58 -11.64
C ALA A 336 -7.41 -11.53 -11.82
N TYR A 337 -8.44 -11.87 -12.62
CA TYR A 337 -9.57 -10.97 -12.86
C TYR A 337 -10.92 -11.68 -12.72
N SER A 338 -11.95 -10.89 -12.47
CA SER A 338 -13.35 -11.29 -12.43
C SER A 338 -14.18 -10.34 -13.28
N GLU A 339 -15.07 -10.90 -14.10
CA GLU A 339 -16.01 -10.14 -14.95
C GLU A 339 -17.45 -10.16 -14.38
N ASP A 340 -17.63 -10.70 -13.17
CA ASP A 340 -18.94 -10.88 -12.54
C ASP A 340 -19.01 -10.34 -11.10
N GLN A 341 -18.27 -9.25 -10.88
CA GLN A 341 -18.20 -8.51 -9.61
C GLN A 341 -17.53 -9.32 -8.49
N GLY A 342 -16.48 -10.08 -8.80
CA GLY A 342 -15.67 -10.83 -7.83
C GLY A 342 -16.24 -12.21 -7.46
N ARG A 343 -17.29 -12.69 -8.15
CA ARG A 343 -17.96 -13.96 -7.81
C ARG A 343 -17.26 -15.19 -8.40
N THR A 344 -16.64 -15.04 -9.57
CA THR A 344 -15.78 -16.04 -10.20
C THR A 344 -14.53 -15.39 -10.75
N TRP A 345 -13.44 -16.13 -10.77
CA TRP A 345 -12.11 -15.63 -11.08
C TRP A 345 -11.46 -16.41 -12.22
N SER A 346 -10.61 -15.72 -12.97
CA SER A 346 -9.70 -16.33 -13.95
C SER A 346 -8.66 -17.21 -13.26
N GLU A 347 -7.96 -18.02 -14.06
CA GLU A 347 -6.70 -18.60 -13.60
C GLU A 347 -5.71 -17.47 -13.26
N PRO A 348 -4.94 -17.55 -12.16
CA PRO A 348 -3.87 -16.63 -11.88
C PRO A 348 -2.78 -16.67 -12.95
N VAL A 349 -2.24 -15.51 -13.29
CA VAL A 349 -1.12 -15.33 -14.21
C VAL A 349 0.06 -14.78 -13.42
N ASP A 350 1.24 -15.39 -13.59
CA ASP A 350 2.49 -14.86 -13.05
C ASP A 350 2.92 -13.65 -13.88
N VAL A 351 2.90 -12.48 -13.25
CA VAL A 351 3.27 -11.18 -13.80
C VAL A 351 4.60 -10.68 -13.22
N THR A 352 5.43 -11.60 -12.73
CA THR A 352 6.79 -11.29 -12.29
C THR A 352 7.67 -11.02 -13.52
N PRO A 353 8.48 -9.95 -13.52
CA PRO A 353 9.47 -9.71 -14.57
C PRO A 353 10.45 -10.89 -14.68
N PRO A 354 10.86 -11.32 -15.90
CA PRO A 354 11.69 -12.51 -16.10
C PRO A 354 12.99 -12.61 -15.29
N ASP A 355 13.64 -11.49 -14.97
CA ASP A 355 14.91 -11.48 -14.20
C ASP A 355 14.68 -11.22 -12.69
N VAL A 356 13.44 -11.00 -12.26
CA VAL A 356 13.08 -10.81 -10.85
C VAL A 356 12.73 -12.15 -10.23
N GLU A 357 13.37 -12.47 -9.11
CA GLU A 357 13.26 -13.78 -8.44
C GLU A 357 12.35 -13.74 -7.22
N LEU A 358 12.22 -12.59 -6.55
CA LEU A 358 11.32 -12.41 -5.41
C LEU A 358 10.66 -11.04 -5.46
N THR A 359 9.41 -10.98 -5.01
CA THR A 359 8.59 -9.77 -4.93
C THR A 359 7.95 -9.64 -3.53
N SER A 360 7.48 -8.43 -3.19
CA SER A 360 6.76 -8.13 -1.94
C SER A 360 5.92 -6.85 -2.07
N HIS A 361 5.02 -6.61 -1.11
CA HIS A 361 4.12 -5.45 -1.03
C HIS A 361 3.28 -5.24 -2.30
N PRO A 362 2.34 -6.15 -2.62
CA PRO A 362 1.54 -6.05 -3.84
C PRO A 362 0.53 -4.90 -3.75
N THR A 363 0.45 -4.05 -4.77
CA THR A 363 -0.58 -3.01 -4.91
C THR A 363 -1.11 -2.95 -6.34
N ILE A 364 -2.34 -2.44 -6.52
CA ILE A 364 -2.98 -2.39 -7.83
C ILE A 364 -3.91 -1.18 -7.96
N ALA A 365 -3.90 -0.56 -9.13
CA ALA A 365 -4.90 0.38 -9.61
C ALA A 365 -5.42 -0.08 -10.97
N ALA A 366 -6.68 0.22 -11.28
CA ALA A 366 -7.32 -0.13 -12.54
C ALA A 366 -7.81 1.13 -13.25
N GLY A 367 -7.56 1.20 -14.55
CA GLY A 367 -7.97 2.32 -15.40
C GLY A 367 -9.20 1.95 -16.23
N ALA A 368 -9.10 2.15 -17.54
CA ALA A 368 -10.11 1.68 -18.48
C ALA A 368 -10.14 0.14 -18.58
N ASN A 369 -11.22 -0.41 -19.11
CA ASN A 369 -11.46 -1.82 -19.41
C ASN A 369 -10.22 -2.73 -19.63
N GLY A 370 -9.80 -3.43 -18.58
CA GLY A 370 -8.69 -4.38 -18.64
C GLY A 370 -7.29 -3.77 -18.58
N SER A 371 -7.16 -2.47 -18.32
CA SER A 371 -5.91 -1.78 -18.05
C SER A 371 -5.67 -1.68 -16.55
N VAL A 372 -4.51 -2.13 -16.08
CA VAL A 372 -4.11 -2.04 -14.66
C VAL A 372 -2.67 -1.56 -14.52
N ALA A 373 -2.39 -0.91 -13.40
CA ALA A 373 -1.06 -0.63 -12.89
C ALA A 373 -0.83 -1.41 -11.60
N LEU A 374 0.37 -1.98 -11.45
CA LEU A 374 0.83 -2.66 -10.26
C LEU A 374 2.05 -1.92 -9.73
N ALA A 375 2.16 -1.80 -8.42
CA ALA A 375 3.41 -1.44 -7.76
C ALA A 375 3.78 -2.48 -6.70
N TYR A 376 5.06 -2.81 -6.63
CA TYR A 376 5.63 -3.78 -5.69
C TYR A 376 7.13 -3.55 -5.56
N VAL A 377 7.75 -4.15 -4.55
CA VAL A 377 9.22 -4.21 -4.43
C VAL A 377 9.73 -5.56 -4.90
N GLY A 378 10.86 -5.60 -5.59
CA GLY A 378 11.41 -6.84 -6.13
C GLY A 378 12.94 -6.92 -6.12
N THR A 379 13.47 -8.14 -6.14
CA THR A 379 14.90 -8.41 -6.23
C THR A 379 15.20 -9.47 -7.28
N GLU A 380 16.29 -9.27 -8.02
CA GLU A 380 16.89 -10.28 -8.92
C GLU A 380 17.73 -11.31 -8.14
N THR A 381 17.88 -11.15 -6.83
CA THR A 381 18.66 -12.07 -6.00
C THR A 381 17.82 -13.26 -5.59
N ALA A 382 18.05 -14.40 -6.24
CA ALA A 382 17.38 -15.65 -5.92
C ALA A 382 17.54 -16.07 -4.44
N ALA A 383 16.44 -16.53 -3.85
CA ALA A 383 16.38 -17.15 -2.54
C ALA A 383 15.23 -18.17 -2.49
N SER A 384 15.26 -19.08 -1.52
CA SER A 384 14.24 -20.12 -1.34
C SER A 384 13.01 -19.65 -0.56
N GLY A 385 13.07 -18.44 -0.02
CA GLY A 385 12.10 -17.86 0.89
C GLY A 385 12.64 -16.56 1.48
N TYR A 386 11.76 -15.70 2.02
CA TYR A 386 12.16 -14.41 2.58
C TYR A 386 13.26 -14.51 3.66
N GLY A 387 13.18 -15.52 4.55
CA GLY A 387 14.18 -15.75 5.60
C GLY A 387 15.53 -16.33 5.13
N GLU A 388 15.71 -16.56 3.83
CA GLU A 388 16.96 -17.06 3.23
C GLU A 388 17.56 -16.07 2.22
N VAL A 389 17.04 -14.84 2.15
CA VAL A 389 17.56 -13.79 1.29
C VAL A 389 18.96 -13.39 1.72
N SER A 390 19.86 -13.21 0.75
CA SER A 390 21.23 -12.78 1.02
C SER A 390 21.26 -11.36 1.60
N ALA A 391 22.15 -11.12 2.56
CA ALA A 391 22.41 -9.76 3.07
C ALA A 391 22.80 -8.76 1.97
N ASN A 392 23.33 -9.24 0.83
CA ASN A 392 23.71 -8.39 -0.30
C ASN A 392 22.59 -8.22 -1.34
N ALA A 393 21.41 -8.83 -1.14
CA ALA A 393 20.29 -8.66 -2.04
C ALA A 393 19.89 -7.18 -2.10
N THR A 394 19.54 -6.70 -3.27
CA THR A 394 19.08 -5.33 -3.52
C THR A 394 17.64 -5.35 -3.98
N TRP A 395 16.81 -4.49 -3.42
CA TRP A 395 15.38 -4.40 -3.71
C TRP A 395 15.06 -3.07 -4.36
N ASN A 396 14.31 -3.11 -5.46
CA ASN A 396 13.88 -1.93 -6.22
C ASN A 396 12.35 -1.84 -6.24
N GLY A 397 11.82 -0.64 -6.37
CA GLY A 397 10.40 -0.41 -6.61
C GLY A 397 10.09 -0.62 -8.09
N TYR A 398 9.05 -1.38 -8.40
CA TYR A 398 8.60 -1.68 -9.75
C TYR A 398 7.26 -1.02 -10.02
N ILE A 399 7.09 -0.45 -11.20
CA ILE A 399 5.80 -0.03 -11.74
C ILE A 399 5.54 -0.88 -12.98
N THR A 400 4.47 -1.67 -12.92
CA THR A 400 4.11 -2.62 -13.97
C THR A 400 2.75 -2.27 -14.53
N THR A 401 2.63 -2.15 -15.84
CA THR A 401 1.39 -1.84 -16.56
C THR A 401 0.98 -3.01 -17.44
N VAL A 402 -0.33 -3.28 -17.47
CA VAL A 402 -0.95 -4.33 -18.26
C VAL A 402 -2.20 -3.77 -18.92
N LEU A 403 -2.25 -3.72 -20.26
CA LEU A 403 -3.37 -3.12 -21.01
C LEU A 403 -4.47 -4.13 -21.37
N ASP A 404 -4.17 -5.42 -21.26
CA ASP A 404 -5.06 -6.52 -21.62
C ASP A 404 -5.14 -7.58 -20.52
N ALA A 405 -5.29 -7.13 -19.27
CA ALA A 405 -5.30 -7.93 -18.05
C ALA A 405 -6.41 -9.00 -18.00
N ARG A 406 -7.42 -8.89 -18.86
CA ARG A 406 -8.52 -9.88 -19.02
C ARG A 406 -8.19 -11.00 -20.01
N THR A 407 -6.91 -11.35 -20.16
CA THR A 407 -6.45 -12.42 -21.05
C THR A 407 -5.55 -13.39 -20.30
N ALA A 408 -5.40 -14.61 -20.81
CA ALA A 408 -4.57 -15.65 -20.18
C ALA A 408 -3.05 -15.45 -20.42
N GLU A 409 -2.69 -14.60 -21.38
CA GLU A 409 -1.32 -14.30 -21.77
C GLU A 409 -1.19 -12.79 -22.03
N PRO A 410 -1.37 -11.94 -21.00
CA PRO A 410 -1.37 -10.50 -21.18
C PRO A 410 0.03 -9.98 -21.51
N THR A 411 0.09 -8.86 -22.23
CA THR A 411 1.34 -8.16 -22.49
C THR A 411 1.62 -7.20 -21.34
N VAL A 412 2.78 -7.38 -20.71
CA VAL A 412 3.20 -6.64 -19.53
C VAL A 412 4.35 -5.73 -19.88
N THR A 413 4.31 -4.48 -19.39
CA THR A 413 5.41 -3.51 -19.46
C THR A 413 5.79 -3.10 -18.05
N THR A 414 7.06 -3.26 -17.67
CA THR A 414 7.53 -2.97 -16.31
C THR A 414 8.76 -2.06 -16.34
N VAL A 415 8.87 -1.17 -15.37
CA VAL A 415 10.05 -0.32 -15.12
C VAL A 415 10.43 -0.40 -13.64
N THR A 416 11.67 -0.06 -13.31
CA THR A 416 11.97 0.34 -11.92
C THR A 416 11.63 1.80 -11.72
N ALA A 417 11.16 2.16 -10.53
CA ALA A 417 10.86 3.54 -10.16
C ALA A 417 12.11 4.28 -9.64
N ASN A 418 13.12 3.54 -9.21
CA ASN A 418 14.42 4.05 -8.75
C ASN A 418 15.56 3.56 -9.65
N ASP A 419 16.70 4.25 -9.58
CA ASP A 419 17.97 3.78 -10.15
C ASP A 419 18.39 2.48 -9.43
N PRO A 420 18.50 1.33 -10.11
CA PRO A 420 18.87 0.06 -9.47
C PRO A 420 20.26 0.05 -8.81
N ASP A 421 21.16 0.95 -9.20
CA ASP A 421 22.45 1.13 -8.52
C ASP A 421 22.27 1.78 -7.14
N ASN A 422 21.16 2.49 -6.92
CA ASN A 422 20.67 3.01 -5.64
C ASN A 422 19.35 2.33 -5.22
N PRO A 423 19.41 1.08 -4.72
CA PRO A 423 18.22 0.29 -4.39
C PRO A 423 17.48 0.85 -3.18
N LEU A 424 16.18 0.58 -3.06
CA LEU A 424 15.34 1.02 -1.94
C LEU A 424 15.66 0.31 -0.63
N ALA A 425 16.08 -0.95 -0.71
CA ALA A 425 16.44 -1.76 0.44
C ALA A 425 17.55 -2.76 0.12
N ARG A 426 18.29 -3.19 1.17
CA ARG A 426 19.27 -4.28 1.11
C ARG A 426 18.99 -5.35 2.16
N GLY A 427 19.29 -6.59 1.79
CA GLY A 427 19.18 -7.74 2.69
C GLY A 427 17.81 -8.40 2.66
N GLU A 428 17.35 -8.86 3.81
CA GLU A 428 16.05 -9.53 3.94
C GLU A 428 14.91 -8.53 3.75
N CYS A 429 14.05 -8.78 2.76
CA CYS A 429 12.73 -8.17 2.70
C CYS A 429 11.68 -9.27 2.75
N GLY A 430 10.78 -9.19 3.74
CA GLY A 430 9.69 -10.14 3.94
C GLY A 430 8.42 -9.74 3.20
N GLY A 431 7.38 -10.58 3.30
CA GLY A 431 6.12 -10.41 2.56
C GLY A 431 5.27 -9.20 2.97
N THR A 432 5.61 -8.53 4.07
CA THR A 432 4.92 -7.29 4.49
C THR A 432 5.88 -6.19 4.96
N ARG A 433 7.18 -6.49 5.16
CA ARG A 433 8.16 -5.50 5.63
C ARG A 433 9.55 -5.82 5.15
N CYS A 434 10.31 -4.80 4.74
CA CYS A 434 11.73 -4.96 4.44
C CYS A 434 12.62 -4.80 5.70
N ARG A 435 12.59 -5.79 6.62
CA ARG A 435 13.22 -5.66 7.95
C ARG A 435 14.75 -5.82 7.94
N ALA A 436 15.47 -4.84 8.47
CA ALA A 436 16.74 -5.09 9.14
C ALA A 436 16.55 -5.51 10.61
N ALA A 437 17.64 -5.95 11.25
CA ALA A 437 17.68 -6.50 12.60
C ALA A 437 17.15 -5.59 13.75
N ASN A 438 16.70 -4.36 13.45
CA ASN A 438 16.27 -3.34 14.41
C ASN A 438 14.84 -2.80 14.17
N ASP A 439 13.94 -3.57 13.52
CA ASP A 439 12.57 -3.11 13.16
C ASP A 439 12.54 -1.92 12.17
N ALA A 440 13.63 -1.79 11.41
CA ALA A 440 13.87 -0.81 10.37
C ALA A 440 13.50 -1.35 8.97
N GLY A 441 12.72 -0.63 8.14
CA GLY A 441 12.35 -1.11 6.80
C GLY A 441 11.22 -0.35 6.11
N ILE A 442 10.94 -0.74 4.86
CA ILE A 442 9.67 -0.41 4.19
C ILE A 442 8.53 -1.02 5.03
N GLY A 443 7.58 -0.18 5.43
CA GLY A 443 6.42 -0.56 6.25
C GLY A 443 5.37 -1.33 5.46
N ASP A 444 4.20 -1.53 6.06
CA ASP A 444 3.15 -2.37 5.46
C ASP A 444 2.51 -1.72 4.20
N PHE A 445 2.58 -0.38 4.05
CA PHE A 445 2.05 0.33 2.88
C PHE A 445 3.14 0.74 1.88
N ILE A 446 2.88 0.40 0.63
CA ILE A 446 3.17 1.24 -0.54
C ILE A 446 1.86 1.33 -1.32
N ASP A 447 1.78 2.16 -2.35
CA ASP A 447 0.50 2.35 -3.04
C ASP A 447 0.67 2.81 -4.48
N VAL A 448 -0.38 2.61 -5.29
CA VAL A 448 -0.45 3.07 -6.69
C VAL A 448 -1.84 3.58 -7.02
N THR A 449 -1.90 4.69 -7.74
CA THR A 449 -3.13 5.26 -8.32
C THR A 449 -2.92 5.57 -9.81
N ILE A 450 -3.98 5.86 -10.54
CA ILE A 450 -3.95 6.23 -11.96
C ILE A 450 -4.67 7.58 -12.10
N ASP A 451 -4.03 8.56 -12.75
CA ASP A 451 -4.66 9.85 -13.01
C ASP A 451 -5.63 9.83 -14.20
N ASP A 452 -6.36 10.94 -14.40
CA ASP A 452 -7.33 11.09 -15.50
C ASP A 452 -6.71 11.03 -16.91
N ASP A 453 -5.39 11.25 -17.02
CA ASP A 453 -4.62 11.07 -18.27
C ASP A 453 -4.17 9.60 -18.46
N GLY A 454 -4.44 8.73 -17.49
CA GLY A 454 -4.10 7.32 -17.49
C GLY A 454 -2.67 7.02 -17.08
N ARG A 455 -1.95 7.94 -16.43
CA ARG A 455 -0.60 7.72 -15.92
C ARG A 455 -0.66 7.07 -14.53
N PRO A 456 0.13 6.01 -14.29
CA PRO A 456 0.27 5.45 -12.96
C PRO A 456 1.21 6.29 -12.09
N TRP A 457 0.82 6.50 -10.83
CA TRP A 457 1.61 7.16 -9.80
C TRP A 457 1.73 6.23 -8.60
N ALA A 458 2.95 5.83 -8.25
CA ALA A 458 3.20 4.88 -7.17
C ALA A 458 4.06 5.52 -6.08
N ALA A 459 3.65 5.40 -4.82
CA ALA A 459 4.42 5.94 -3.70
C ALA A 459 5.25 4.83 -3.04
N PHE A 460 6.54 5.13 -2.84
CA PHE A 460 7.54 4.20 -2.31
C PHE A 460 8.36 4.86 -1.20
N VAL A 461 9.14 4.04 -0.49
CA VAL A 461 10.09 4.47 0.52
C VAL A 461 11.48 3.91 0.21
N ASP A 462 12.47 4.79 0.17
CA ASP A 462 13.89 4.43 0.16
C ASP A 462 14.43 4.38 1.59
N VAL A 463 14.70 3.17 2.07
CA VAL A 463 15.31 2.91 3.39
C VAL A 463 16.81 2.59 3.28
N CYS A 464 17.40 2.72 2.09
CA CYS A 464 18.80 2.39 1.79
C CYS A 464 19.61 3.61 1.32
N LEU A 465 19.78 4.56 2.22
CA LEU A 465 20.54 5.79 1.98
C LEU A 465 22.06 5.61 2.20
N GLU A 466 22.83 6.71 2.31
CA GLU A 466 24.32 6.70 2.39
C GLU A 466 24.90 5.69 3.42
N THR A 467 24.20 5.46 4.54
CA THR A 467 24.61 4.47 5.55
C THR A 467 24.41 3.01 5.08
N CYS A 468 23.37 2.73 4.31
CA CYS A 468 23.10 1.41 3.73
C CYS A 468 24.14 1.04 2.67
N GLU A 469 24.58 1.99 1.85
CA GLU A 469 25.70 1.77 0.90
C GLU A 469 27.00 1.38 1.62
N GLN A 470 27.26 1.97 2.80
CA GLN A 470 28.47 1.71 3.57
C GLN A 470 28.43 0.41 4.38
N THR A 471 27.25 0.04 4.89
CA THR A 471 27.08 -1.09 5.82
C THR A 471 26.56 -2.36 5.14
N GLY A 472 25.90 -2.22 3.98
CA GLY A 472 25.25 -3.32 3.27
C GLY A 472 23.89 -3.72 3.84
N GLU A 473 23.34 -2.98 4.81
CA GLU A 473 22.08 -3.30 5.49
C GLU A 473 21.19 -2.05 5.62
N SER A 474 19.87 -2.20 5.40
CA SER A 474 18.88 -1.11 5.56
C SER A 474 18.55 -0.86 7.03
N VAL A 475 19.32 -0.01 7.71
CA VAL A 475 19.26 0.13 9.19
C VAL A 475 18.25 1.18 9.74
N ARG A 476 17.30 1.71 8.94
CA ARG A 476 16.39 2.79 9.35
C ARG A 476 14.91 2.40 9.53
N GLU A 477 14.30 2.89 10.61
CA GLU A 477 12.84 2.82 10.88
C GLU A 477 12.02 3.63 9.87
N GLU A 478 12.57 4.73 9.32
CA GLU A 478 11.90 5.60 8.35
C GLU A 478 12.87 5.90 7.18
N GLY A 479 12.33 6.00 5.96
CA GLY A 479 13.11 6.27 4.75
C GLY A 479 12.83 7.65 4.15
N ILE A 480 13.37 7.89 2.96
CA ILE A 480 12.99 9.03 2.13
C ILE A 480 11.88 8.57 1.19
N GLY A 481 10.75 9.28 1.21
CA GLY A 481 9.65 9.01 0.30
C GLY A 481 9.95 9.47 -1.11
N PHE A 482 9.39 8.78 -2.10
CA PHE A 482 9.34 9.28 -3.47
C PHE A 482 8.09 8.76 -4.18
N VAL A 483 7.63 9.48 -5.19
CA VAL A 483 6.59 9.06 -6.10
C VAL A 483 7.23 8.61 -7.41
N GLY A 484 7.07 7.35 -7.74
CA GLY A 484 7.44 6.77 -9.03
C GLY A 484 6.33 6.96 -10.07
N THR A 485 6.72 7.20 -11.32
CA THR A 485 5.82 7.19 -12.48
C THR A 485 6.55 6.84 -13.77
N LEU A 486 5.84 6.81 -14.90
CA LEU A 486 6.40 6.67 -16.25
C LEU A 486 6.62 8.05 -16.86
N THR A 487 7.72 8.27 -17.60
CA THR A 487 7.94 9.52 -18.35
C THR A 487 7.09 9.61 -19.62
N GLU A 488 6.87 8.47 -20.27
CA GLU A 488 6.05 8.28 -21.46
C GLU A 488 5.46 6.86 -21.46
N GLY A 489 4.52 6.56 -22.35
CA GLY A 489 3.94 5.22 -22.43
C GLY A 489 2.53 5.20 -22.99
N SER A 490 1.86 4.06 -22.90
CA SER A 490 0.43 3.97 -23.21
C SER A 490 -0.38 4.47 -22.02
N ALA A 491 -1.41 5.26 -22.28
CA ALA A 491 -2.35 5.66 -21.24
C ALA A 491 -3.18 4.46 -20.78
N LEU A 492 -3.39 4.33 -19.47
CA LEU A 492 -4.23 3.29 -18.87
C LEU A 492 -5.72 3.65 -18.92
N VAL A 493 -6.03 4.91 -19.21
CA VAL A 493 -7.39 5.42 -19.43
C VAL A 493 -7.49 5.94 -20.87
N GLY A 494 -8.60 5.65 -21.54
CA GLY A 494 -8.83 6.07 -22.94
C GLY A 494 -7.94 5.36 -23.97
N ASP A 495 -7.96 5.88 -25.20
CA ASP A 495 -7.12 5.41 -26.31
C ASP A 495 -6.01 6.44 -26.56
N GLY A 496 -4.78 6.18 -26.11
CA GLY A 496 -3.72 7.17 -26.28
C GLY A 496 -2.34 6.80 -25.72
N ALA A 497 -1.43 7.76 -25.85
CA ALA A 497 -0.15 7.77 -25.18
C ALA A 497 -0.18 8.83 -24.09
N LEU A 498 0.60 8.61 -23.03
CA LEU A 498 0.82 9.60 -21.99
C LEU A 498 1.50 10.83 -22.59
N GLU A 499 1.05 12.02 -22.20
CA GLU A 499 1.79 13.25 -22.49
C GLU A 499 3.16 13.18 -21.80
N PRO A 500 4.28 13.60 -22.41
CA PRO A 500 5.57 13.55 -21.73
C PRO A 500 5.59 14.44 -20.47
N LEU A 501 6.22 13.97 -19.39
CA LEU A 501 6.50 14.81 -18.22
C LEU A 501 7.56 15.88 -18.56
N ASP A 502 7.36 17.09 -18.08
CA ASP A 502 8.33 18.20 -18.23
C ASP A 502 9.58 18.01 -17.34
N ALA A 503 9.52 17.12 -16.35
CA ALA A 503 10.62 16.78 -15.45
C ALA A 503 11.83 16.27 -16.26
N GLU A 504 12.88 17.09 -16.38
CA GLU A 504 14.13 16.66 -17.01
C GLU A 504 14.79 15.59 -16.13
N PRO A 505 15.02 14.36 -16.61
CA PRO A 505 15.89 13.42 -15.91
C PRO A 505 17.24 14.11 -15.69
N PRO A 506 17.89 13.96 -14.52
CA PRO A 506 19.17 14.59 -14.25
C PRO A 506 20.11 14.33 -15.43
N ASN A 507 20.64 15.41 -16.00
CA ASN A 507 21.43 15.38 -17.24
C ASN A 507 22.36 14.17 -17.25
N ALA A 508 22.07 13.20 -18.12
CA ALA A 508 22.95 12.09 -18.44
C ALA A 508 24.19 12.62 -19.19
N THR A 509 25.01 13.43 -18.52
CA THR A 509 26.26 13.96 -19.04
C THR A 509 27.43 13.41 -18.22
N GLU A 510 28.14 12.51 -18.90
CA GLU A 510 29.52 12.03 -18.70
C GLU A 510 29.77 10.99 -17.59
N SER A 511 29.62 9.71 -17.94
CA SER A 511 30.56 8.66 -17.52
C SER A 511 31.19 7.95 -18.71
#